data_AF-A0A9P5Z134-F1
#
_entry.id   AF-A0A9P5Z134-F1
#
_cell.length_a   1.000
_cell.length_b   1.000
_cell.length_c   1.000
_cell.angle_alpha   90.00
_cell.angle_beta   90.00
_cell.angle_gamma   90.00
#
_symmetry.space_group_name_H-M   'P 1'
#
loop_
_entity.id
_entity.type
_entity.pdbx_description
1 polymer ?
#
loop_
_entity_poly.entity_id
_entity_poly.type
_entity_poly.pdbx_seq_one_letter_code
_entity_poly.pdbx_strand_id
1 'polypeptide(L)'
;MADLLRSAASGGNWTTKELLAFNIRVVDANLLVFFGSTELPAVSANISATILNNLDMPDGNLSKTDRHFFQYLKAAEQSSSKESAVCDFAAFILGMLDYDDEDRYIRTRKEISFDMAGQRVDAKANMCVMNNLDYLLLIQEEDECQYFSDDLEPQLIAATIAAYYQNNLRRTDAGLDALPTILMPGITMVGTAPTFYRIPVSPKLLEALVTLTYPQEETIVYRCLPPVPDKQKYASEGMRPLTNRCIVLQSFQAFKASLDVI
;
A
#
# COMPACT_ATOMS: atom_id res chain seq x y z
N MET A 1 9.01 21.97 -16.61
CA MET A 1 9.14 20.88 -15.61
C MET A 1 10.52 20.25 -15.59
N ALA A 2 11.34 20.38 -16.65
CA ALA A 2 12.74 19.94 -16.63
C ALA A 2 13.60 20.63 -15.53
N ASP A 3 13.21 21.84 -15.12
CA ASP A 3 13.96 22.73 -14.22
C ASP A 3 13.74 22.48 -12.71
N LEU A 4 12.97 21.46 -12.32
CA LEU A 4 12.90 21.05 -10.92
C LEU A 4 14.25 20.48 -10.48
N LEU A 5 14.77 20.96 -9.35
CA LEU A 5 16.01 20.44 -8.77
C LEU A 5 15.82 18.96 -8.42
N ARG A 6 16.64 18.09 -9.00
CA ARG A 6 16.71 16.67 -8.66
C ARG A 6 17.88 16.47 -7.72
N SER A 7 17.60 15.94 -6.54
CA SER A 7 18.60 15.55 -5.55
C SER A 7 18.27 14.18 -5.00
N ALA A 8 19.27 13.45 -4.52
CA ALA A 8 19.03 12.25 -3.75
C ALA A 8 18.17 12.59 -2.52
N ALA A 9 17.11 11.82 -2.31
CA ALA A 9 16.23 11.94 -1.16
C ALA A 9 15.88 10.54 -0.66
N SER A 10 15.92 10.35 0.66
CA SER A 10 15.34 9.16 1.29
C SER A 10 13.87 9.06 0.92
N GLY A 11 13.38 7.85 0.65
CA GLY A 11 12.00 7.60 0.26
C GLY A 11 10.98 8.11 1.28
N GLY A 12 11.33 8.14 2.57
CA GLY A 12 10.49 8.71 3.63
C GLY A 12 10.34 10.24 3.58
N ASN A 13 11.17 10.91 2.77
CA ASN A 13 11.14 12.35 2.54
C ASN A 13 10.59 12.70 1.15
N TRP A 14 10.11 11.71 0.38
CA TRP A 14 9.52 11.98 -0.91
C TRP A 14 8.20 12.70 -0.73
N THR A 15 8.00 13.71 -1.56
CA THR A 15 6.81 14.54 -1.64
C THR A 15 6.32 14.55 -3.10
N THR A 16 5.26 15.30 -3.37
CA THR A 16 4.82 15.56 -4.75
C THR A 16 5.93 16.14 -5.64
N LYS A 17 6.94 16.82 -5.07
CA LYS A 17 8.06 17.38 -5.82
C LYS A 17 8.88 16.30 -6.51
N GLU A 18 9.18 15.21 -5.81
CA GLU A 18 9.93 14.08 -6.35
C GLU A 18 9.13 13.39 -7.47
N LEU A 19 7.82 13.20 -7.27
CA LEU A 19 6.95 12.65 -8.32
C LEU A 19 7.01 13.49 -9.60
N LEU A 20 6.85 14.81 -9.49
CA LEU A 20 6.95 15.72 -10.64
C LEU A 20 8.36 15.71 -11.26
N ALA A 21 9.40 15.66 -10.44
CA ALA A 21 10.79 15.66 -10.89
C ALA A 21 11.15 14.40 -11.71
N PHE A 22 10.49 13.27 -11.44
CA PHE A 22 10.64 12.00 -12.16
C PHE A 22 9.46 11.65 -13.07
N ASN A 23 8.65 12.64 -13.48
CA ASN A 23 7.55 12.45 -14.42
C ASN A 23 6.56 11.34 -14.00
N ILE A 24 6.29 11.24 -12.70
CA ILE A 24 5.34 10.31 -12.12
C ILE A 24 4.05 11.08 -11.85
N ARG A 25 2.94 10.56 -12.36
CA ARG A 25 1.60 11.12 -12.14
C ARG A 25 0.66 10.07 -11.59
N VAL A 26 -0.08 10.44 -10.56
CA VAL A 26 -1.10 9.59 -9.98
C VAL A 26 -2.47 9.94 -10.58
N VAL A 27 -3.23 8.92 -10.95
CA VAL A 27 -4.57 9.06 -11.53
C VAL A 27 -5.58 8.23 -10.76
N ASP A 28 -6.75 8.82 -10.50
CA ASP A 28 -7.89 8.08 -9.96
C ASP A 28 -8.46 7.13 -11.01
N ALA A 29 -8.50 5.85 -10.67
CA ALA A 29 -9.08 4.78 -11.45
C ALA A 29 -10.40 4.32 -10.82
N ASN A 30 -11.37 4.00 -11.67
CA ASN A 30 -12.57 3.27 -11.24
C ASN A 30 -12.27 1.77 -11.14
N LEU A 31 -13.22 0.99 -10.62
CA LEU A 31 -13.05 -0.46 -10.45
C LEU A 31 -12.70 -1.17 -11.77
N LEU A 32 -13.32 -0.77 -12.88
CA LEU A 32 -13.09 -1.40 -14.17
C LEU A 32 -11.64 -1.22 -14.62
N VAL A 33 -11.11 -0.01 -14.53
CA VAL A 33 -9.72 0.28 -14.89
C VAL A 33 -8.74 -0.37 -13.91
N PHE A 34 -9.07 -0.36 -12.61
CA PHE A 34 -8.14 -0.78 -11.57
C PHE A 34 -8.11 -2.30 -11.36
N PHE A 35 -9.27 -2.94 -11.25
CA PHE A 35 -9.44 -4.38 -11.00
C PHE A 35 -9.79 -5.19 -12.27
N GLY A 36 -10.09 -4.53 -13.40
CA GLY A 36 -10.58 -5.22 -14.59
C GLY A 36 -12.06 -5.65 -14.49
N SER A 37 -12.77 -5.22 -13.44
CA SER A 37 -14.17 -5.58 -13.16
C SER A 37 -14.97 -4.36 -12.72
N THR A 38 -16.23 -4.27 -13.13
CA THR A 38 -17.16 -3.23 -12.63
C THR A 38 -17.72 -3.56 -11.23
N GLU A 39 -17.54 -4.80 -10.78
CA GLU A 39 -18.09 -5.30 -9.52
C GLU A 39 -16.99 -5.86 -8.62
N LEU A 40 -17.13 -5.59 -7.33
CA LEU A 40 -16.28 -6.20 -6.30
C LEU A 40 -16.76 -7.64 -6.02
N PRO A 41 -15.85 -8.55 -5.65
CA PRO A 41 -16.22 -9.92 -5.31
C PRO A 41 -17.15 -9.94 -4.09
N ALA A 42 -17.93 -11.00 -3.95
CA ALA A 42 -18.68 -11.24 -2.73
C ALA A 42 -17.72 -11.35 -1.53
N VAL A 43 -18.17 -10.89 -0.36
CA VAL A 43 -17.40 -11.01 0.88
C VAL A 43 -17.11 -12.50 1.13
N SER A 44 -15.87 -12.82 1.48
CA SER A 44 -15.47 -14.21 1.75
C SER A 44 -16.30 -14.79 2.89
N ALA A 45 -16.68 -16.06 2.75
CA ALA A 45 -17.33 -16.81 3.83
C ALA A 45 -16.47 -16.93 5.10
N ASN A 46 -15.16 -16.68 5.00
CA ASN A 46 -14.23 -16.66 6.14
C ASN A 46 -14.40 -15.41 7.02
N ILE A 47 -15.06 -14.35 6.53
CA ILE A 47 -15.35 -13.16 7.33
C ILE A 47 -16.67 -13.38 8.07
N SER A 48 -16.63 -13.28 9.39
CA SER A 48 -17.79 -13.56 10.22
C SER A 48 -18.91 -12.53 10.02
N ALA A 49 -20.15 -13.01 10.13
CA ALA A 49 -21.33 -12.14 10.18
C ALA A 49 -21.26 -11.17 11.37
N THR A 50 -20.57 -11.52 12.47
CA THR A 50 -20.34 -10.63 13.61
C THR A 50 -19.63 -9.36 13.18
N ILE A 51 -18.54 -9.49 12.43
CA ILE A 51 -17.72 -8.37 11.92
C ILE A 51 -18.54 -7.51 10.95
N LEU A 52 -19.37 -8.12 10.10
CA LEU A 52 -20.10 -7.39 9.06
C LEU A 52 -21.35 -6.66 9.57
N ASN A 53 -21.99 -7.17 10.62
CA ASN A 53 -23.33 -6.72 11.03
C ASN A 53 -23.37 -5.92 12.34
N ASN A 54 -22.27 -5.79 13.07
CA ASN A 54 -22.24 -5.05 14.35
C ASN A 54 -21.32 -3.85 14.27
N LEU A 55 -21.81 -2.66 14.62
CA LEU A 55 -20.98 -1.45 14.64
C LEU A 55 -19.87 -1.54 15.68
N ASP A 56 -20.21 -2.05 16.86
CA ASP A 56 -19.34 -2.25 18.00
C ASP A 56 -19.19 -3.73 18.32
N MET A 57 -18.19 -4.06 19.14
CA MET A 57 -18.00 -5.41 19.66
C MET A 57 -19.24 -5.84 20.47
N PRO A 58 -19.97 -6.89 20.05
CA PRO A 58 -21.15 -7.32 20.79
C PRO A 58 -20.77 -8.02 22.10
N ASP A 59 -21.68 -8.00 23.08
CA ASP A 59 -21.51 -8.72 24.33
C ASP A 59 -21.56 -10.24 24.11
N GLY A 60 -20.86 -10.98 24.96
CA GLY A 60 -20.89 -12.45 25.00
C GLY A 60 -19.66 -13.14 24.44
N ASN A 61 -19.84 -14.42 24.08
CA ASN A 61 -18.74 -15.27 23.63
C ASN A 61 -18.43 -15.02 22.15
N LEU A 62 -17.37 -14.25 21.89
CA LEU A 62 -16.83 -14.02 20.55
C LEU A 62 -15.65 -14.94 20.25
N SER A 63 -15.48 -15.27 18.97
CA SER A 63 -14.25 -15.87 18.48
C SER A 63 -13.06 -14.92 18.76
N LYS A 64 -11.85 -15.48 18.80
CA LYS A 64 -10.64 -14.67 18.98
C LYS A 64 -10.51 -13.64 17.84
N THR A 65 -10.76 -14.06 16.61
CA THR A 65 -10.71 -13.21 15.41
C THR A 65 -11.70 -12.05 15.49
N ASP A 66 -12.96 -12.31 15.82
CA ASP A 66 -13.98 -11.27 15.93
C ASP A 66 -13.61 -10.25 17.01
N ARG A 67 -13.18 -10.73 18.18
CA ARG A 67 -12.74 -9.87 19.29
C ARG A 67 -11.56 -8.99 18.87
N HIS A 68 -10.54 -9.58 18.25
CA HIS A 68 -9.37 -8.84 17.79
C HIS A 68 -9.73 -7.82 16.71
N PHE A 69 -10.61 -8.14 15.78
CA PHE A 69 -11.08 -7.20 14.76
C PHE A 69 -11.61 -5.92 15.41
N PHE A 70 -12.55 -6.03 16.36
CA PHE A 70 -13.12 -4.84 17.00
C PHE A 70 -12.12 -4.09 17.89
N GLN A 71 -11.21 -4.81 18.55
CA GLN A 71 -10.16 -4.18 19.37
C GLN A 71 -9.19 -3.36 18.52
N TYR A 72 -8.71 -3.92 17.41
CA TYR A 72 -7.81 -3.22 16.50
C TYR A 72 -8.52 -2.10 15.73
N LEU A 73 -9.77 -2.33 15.27
CA LEU A 73 -10.58 -1.29 14.64
C LEU A 73 -10.73 -0.08 15.57
N LYS A 74 -11.15 -0.31 16.82
CA LYS A 74 -11.31 0.76 17.81
C LYS A 74 -9.99 1.46 18.13
N ALA A 75 -8.88 0.72 18.21
CA ALA A 75 -7.57 1.30 18.46
C ALA A 75 -7.12 2.21 17.30
N ALA A 76 -7.35 1.79 16.05
CA ALA A 76 -7.04 2.58 14.85
C ALA A 76 -8.01 3.76 14.62
N GLU A 77 -9.25 3.68 15.11
CA GLU A 77 -10.19 4.82 15.12
C GLU A 77 -9.83 5.89 16.17
N GLN A 78 -9.19 5.46 17.26
CA GLN A 78 -8.83 6.32 18.40
C GLN A 78 -7.37 6.78 18.36
N SER A 79 -6.61 6.39 17.34
CA SER A 79 -5.22 6.78 17.18
C SER A 79 -5.12 8.24 16.74
N SER A 80 -5.43 9.15 17.65
CA SER A 80 -5.02 10.55 17.54
C SER A 80 -3.59 10.76 18.06
N SER A 81 -2.87 9.69 18.41
CA SER A 81 -1.52 9.78 19.01
C SER A 81 -0.61 8.53 18.87
N LYS A 82 -0.90 7.55 17.98
CA LYS A 82 -0.18 6.24 17.95
C LYS A 82 -0.14 5.58 16.57
N GLU A 83 0.89 5.90 15.78
CA GLU A 83 1.31 5.22 14.54
C GLU A 83 1.13 3.68 14.59
N SER A 84 1.48 3.05 15.71
CA SER A 84 1.43 1.59 15.86
C SER A 84 0.04 0.96 15.69
N ALA A 85 -1.05 1.67 15.99
CA ALA A 85 -2.39 1.07 16.01
C ALA A 85 -2.95 0.83 14.61
N VAL A 86 -2.66 1.73 13.66
CA VAL A 86 -3.05 1.58 12.25
C VAL A 86 -2.28 0.41 11.64
N CYS A 87 -0.98 0.31 11.90
CA CYS A 87 -0.12 -0.80 11.52
C CYS A 87 -0.66 -2.14 12.02
N ASP A 88 -1.00 -2.22 13.31
CA ASP A 88 -1.53 -3.45 13.92
C ASP A 88 -2.87 -3.85 13.28
N PHE A 89 -3.74 -2.87 13.01
CA PHE A 89 -5.01 -3.12 12.32
C PHE A 89 -4.80 -3.58 10.88
N ALA A 90 -3.92 -2.92 10.11
CA ALA A 90 -3.59 -3.32 8.75
C ALA A 90 -3.00 -4.74 8.71
N ALA A 91 -2.05 -5.06 9.60
CA ALA A 91 -1.47 -6.40 9.73
C ALA A 91 -2.54 -7.44 10.05
N PHE A 92 -3.46 -7.12 10.96
CA PHE A 92 -4.58 -7.99 11.29
C PHE A 92 -5.50 -8.22 10.09
N ILE A 93 -5.85 -7.18 9.31
CA ILE A 93 -6.70 -7.33 8.12
C ILE A 93 -6.03 -8.18 7.05
N LEU A 94 -4.74 -7.94 6.77
CA LEU A 94 -3.99 -8.73 5.81
C LEU A 94 -3.95 -10.21 6.23
N GLY A 95 -3.67 -10.49 7.50
CA GLY A 95 -3.67 -11.85 8.03
C GLY A 95 -5.04 -12.52 8.02
N MET A 96 -6.09 -11.78 8.36
CA MET A 96 -7.47 -12.28 8.32
C MET A 96 -7.93 -12.62 6.90
N LEU A 97 -7.35 -11.98 5.88
CA LEU A 97 -7.67 -12.19 4.46
C LEU A 97 -6.64 -13.10 3.75
N ASP A 98 -5.80 -13.79 4.52
CA ASP A 98 -4.79 -14.75 4.07
C ASP A 98 -3.78 -14.13 3.07
N TYR A 99 -3.41 -12.85 3.24
CA TYR A 99 -2.34 -12.24 2.44
C TYR A 99 -0.97 -12.84 2.74
N ASP A 100 -0.78 -13.35 3.97
CA ASP A 100 0.21 -14.36 4.31
C ASP A 100 -0.40 -15.76 4.13
N ASP A 101 0.30 -16.59 3.36
CA ASP A 101 -0.06 -17.99 3.12
C ASP A 101 1.20 -18.86 3.25
N GLU A 102 1.22 -20.05 2.65
CA GLU A 102 2.36 -20.96 2.79
C GLU A 102 3.68 -20.36 2.25
N ASP A 103 3.61 -19.51 1.22
CA ASP A 103 4.77 -18.94 0.55
C ASP A 103 4.96 -17.44 0.83
N ARG A 104 3.97 -16.79 1.45
CA ARG A 104 3.96 -15.35 1.72
C ARG A 104 3.92 -15.06 3.22
N TYR A 105 4.63 -14.03 3.65
CA TYR A 105 4.59 -13.55 5.03
C TYR A 105 4.55 -12.02 5.09
N ILE A 106 3.92 -11.51 6.15
CA ILE A 106 3.85 -10.07 6.43
C ILE A 106 5.08 -9.66 7.24
N ARG A 107 5.73 -8.56 6.86
CA ARG A 107 6.75 -7.88 7.66
C ARG A 107 6.35 -6.45 7.95
N THR A 108 6.79 -5.96 9.11
CA THR A 108 6.59 -4.57 9.53
C THR A 108 7.92 -3.82 9.57
N ARG A 109 7.86 -2.50 9.41
CA ARG A 109 8.96 -1.53 9.53
C ARG A 109 10.19 -1.89 8.70
N LYS A 110 9.98 -2.24 7.43
CA LYS A 110 11.06 -2.68 6.56
C LYS A 110 11.72 -1.50 5.88
N GLU A 111 12.99 -1.30 6.20
CA GLU A 111 13.88 -0.40 5.46
C GLU A 111 14.39 -1.11 4.20
N ILE A 112 14.29 -0.40 3.07
CA ILE A 112 14.57 -0.88 1.72
C ILE A 112 15.44 0.15 1.02
N SER A 113 16.70 -0.20 0.78
CA SER A 113 17.63 0.70 0.10
C SER A 113 17.55 0.60 -1.41
N PHE A 114 17.86 1.68 -2.11
CA PHE A 114 18.06 1.71 -3.55
C PHE A 114 19.05 2.81 -3.94
N ASP A 115 19.50 2.81 -5.19
CA ASP A 115 20.44 3.80 -5.67
C ASP A 115 19.72 4.99 -6.31
N MET A 116 20.12 6.20 -5.92
CA MET A 116 19.61 7.46 -6.46
C MET A 116 20.77 8.46 -6.50
N ALA A 117 20.99 9.13 -7.63
CA ALA A 117 22.13 10.04 -7.81
C ALA A 117 23.52 9.41 -7.55
N GLY A 118 23.70 8.11 -7.76
CA GLY A 118 24.92 7.39 -7.38
C GLY A 118 25.13 7.28 -5.86
N GLN A 119 24.12 7.58 -5.05
CA GLN A 119 24.11 7.40 -3.61
C GLN A 119 23.12 6.31 -3.23
N ARG A 120 23.47 5.51 -2.22
CA ARG A 120 22.54 4.60 -1.57
C ARG A 120 21.59 5.43 -0.70
N VAL A 121 20.31 5.36 -0.97
CA VAL A 121 19.26 5.99 -0.18
C VAL A 121 18.28 4.92 0.32
N ASP A 122 17.58 5.22 1.40
CA ASP A 122 16.63 4.29 2.03
C ASP A 122 15.19 4.77 1.89
N ALA A 123 14.28 3.84 1.62
CA ALA A 123 12.84 4.00 1.77
C ALA A 123 12.36 3.09 2.89
N LYS A 124 11.35 3.53 3.64
CA LYS A 124 10.79 2.75 4.75
C LYS A 124 9.34 2.45 4.46
N ALA A 125 9.01 1.16 4.32
CA ALA A 125 7.63 0.70 4.30
C ALA A 125 7.19 0.39 5.73
N ASN A 126 6.02 0.89 6.15
CA ASN A 126 5.43 0.52 7.44
C ASN A 126 5.16 -0.98 7.48
N MET A 127 4.69 -1.55 6.37
CA MET A 127 4.53 -2.99 6.22
C MET A 127 4.76 -3.46 4.78
N CYS A 128 5.03 -4.74 4.60
CA CYS A 128 5.05 -5.37 3.30
C CYS A 128 4.61 -6.84 3.38
N VAL A 129 4.11 -7.35 2.24
CA VAL A 129 3.97 -8.79 2.00
C VAL A 129 5.13 -9.20 1.12
N MET A 130 5.81 -10.27 1.50
CA MET A 130 6.96 -10.81 0.80
C MET A 130 6.80 -12.30 0.63
N ASN A 131 7.40 -12.87 -0.41
CA ASN A 131 7.74 -14.28 -0.43
C ASN A 131 9.23 -14.48 -0.04
N ASN A 132 9.79 -15.65 -0.33
CA ASN A 132 11.19 -15.94 -0.01
C ASN A 132 12.20 -15.03 -0.72
N LEU A 133 11.83 -14.42 -1.84
CA LEU A 133 12.74 -13.65 -2.68
C LEU A 133 12.31 -12.18 -2.83
N ASP A 134 11.04 -11.98 -3.14
CA ASP A 134 10.50 -10.75 -3.70
C ASP A 134 9.53 -10.07 -2.72
N TYR A 135 9.58 -8.73 -2.72
CA TYR A 135 8.52 -7.87 -2.20
C TYR A 135 7.33 -7.91 -3.16
N LEU A 136 6.15 -8.21 -2.63
CA LEU A 136 4.92 -8.36 -3.41
C LEU A 136 3.93 -7.22 -3.18
N LEU A 137 3.86 -6.68 -1.96
CA LEU A 137 2.97 -5.58 -1.58
C LEU A 137 3.67 -4.66 -0.60
N LEU A 138 3.49 -3.35 -0.76
CA LEU A 138 3.98 -2.35 0.16
C LEU A 138 2.79 -1.61 0.78
N ILE A 139 2.86 -1.35 2.09
CA ILE A 139 1.85 -0.60 2.82
C ILE A 139 2.53 0.54 3.57
N GLN A 140 2.00 1.75 3.38
CA GLN A 140 2.40 2.96 4.09
C GLN A 140 1.22 3.45 4.93
N GLU A 141 1.48 3.90 6.15
CA GLU A 141 0.45 4.51 7.01
C GLU A 141 0.79 5.95 7.32
N GLU A 142 -0.21 6.73 7.75
CA GLU A 142 0.01 8.08 8.26
C GLU A 142 0.94 8.07 9.48
N ASP A 143 2.11 8.72 9.34
CA ASP A 143 3.06 8.93 10.42
C ASP A 143 2.82 10.32 11.05
N GLU A 144 2.51 10.34 12.35
CA GLU A 144 2.19 11.57 13.09
C GLU A 144 3.39 12.52 13.21
N CYS A 145 4.62 12.03 12.98
CA CYS A 145 5.82 12.86 13.03
C CYS A 145 5.96 13.78 11.79
N GLN A 146 5.08 13.64 10.79
CA GLN A 146 5.04 14.49 9.61
C GLN A 146 3.73 15.30 9.58
N TYR A 147 3.81 16.56 10.01
CA TYR A 147 2.70 17.50 9.86
C TYR A 147 2.35 17.62 8.37
N PHE A 148 1.11 17.27 8.04
CA PHE A 148 0.44 17.27 6.72
C PHE A 148 0.56 15.96 5.90
N SER A 149 -0.59 15.31 5.77
CA SER A 149 -0.86 13.97 5.20
C SER A 149 -0.71 13.84 3.68
N ASP A 150 0.00 14.74 3.00
CA ASP A 150 0.08 14.75 1.53
C ASP A 150 1.21 13.87 0.98
N ASP A 151 2.09 13.36 1.83
CA ASP A 151 3.32 12.68 1.41
C ASP A 151 3.25 11.15 1.46
N LEU A 152 2.13 10.55 1.92
CA LEU A 152 2.00 9.09 1.97
C LEU A 152 2.05 8.42 0.60
N GLU A 153 1.41 9.02 -0.38
CA GLU A 153 1.40 8.52 -1.76
C GLU A 153 2.80 8.60 -2.38
N PRO A 154 3.52 9.74 -2.33
CA PRO A 154 4.94 9.80 -2.70
C PRO A 154 5.84 8.79 -1.97
N GLN A 155 5.69 8.63 -0.66
CA GLN A 155 6.50 7.70 0.14
C GLN A 155 6.24 6.25 -0.23
N LEU A 156 4.97 5.87 -0.44
CA LEU A 156 4.60 4.53 -0.91
C LEU A 156 5.22 4.26 -2.29
N ILE A 157 5.17 5.23 -3.21
CA ILE A 157 5.78 5.10 -4.55
C ILE A 157 7.29 4.92 -4.41
N ALA A 158 7.96 5.68 -3.55
CA ALA A 158 9.40 5.55 -3.30
C ALA A 158 9.77 4.16 -2.72
N ALA A 159 9.01 3.68 -1.73
CA ALA A 159 9.20 2.34 -1.15
C ALA A 159 8.97 1.23 -2.18
N THR A 160 8.01 1.44 -3.08
CA THR A 160 7.72 0.53 -4.19
C THR A 160 8.89 0.49 -5.18
N ILE A 161 9.42 1.64 -5.58
CA ILE A 161 10.61 1.71 -6.43
C ILE A 161 11.80 0.99 -5.78
N ALA A 162 12.02 1.22 -4.48
CA ALA A 162 13.07 0.55 -3.72
C ALA A 162 12.90 -0.97 -3.66
N ALA A 163 11.66 -1.43 -3.47
CA ALA A 163 11.31 -2.84 -3.47
C ALA A 163 11.61 -3.50 -4.82
N TYR A 164 11.27 -2.85 -5.92
CA TYR A 164 11.57 -3.34 -7.27
C TYR A 164 13.07 -3.45 -7.52
N TYR A 165 13.84 -2.42 -7.11
CA TYR A 165 15.31 -2.45 -7.17
C TYR A 165 15.87 -3.64 -6.38
N GLN A 166 15.40 -3.87 -5.14
CA GLN A 166 15.86 -4.96 -4.30
C GLN A 166 15.45 -6.35 -4.81
N ASN A 167 14.25 -6.49 -5.38
CA ASN A 167 13.81 -7.73 -6.04
C ASN A 167 14.80 -8.08 -7.16
N ASN A 168 15.09 -7.14 -8.06
CA ASN A 168 16.02 -7.37 -9.16
C ASN A 168 17.44 -7.68 -8.71
N LEU A 169 17.92 -7.03 -7.64
CA LEU A 169 19.21 -7.35 -7.02
C LEU A 169 19.25 -8.81 -6.55
N ARG A 170 18.27 -9.22 -5.73
CA ARG A 170 18.22 -10.59 -5.16
C ARG A 170 18.03 -11.65 -6.23
N ARG A 171 17.21 -11.37 -7.25
CA ARG A 171 16.99 -12.26 -8.37
C ARG A 171 18.27 -12.49 -9.15
N THR A 172 19.00 -11.42 -9.47
CA THR A 172 20.30 -11.51 -10.15
C THR A 172 21.32 -12.28 -9.30
N ASP A 173 21.38 -12.02 -7.99
CA ASP A 173 22.25 -12.75 -7.06
C ASP A 173 21.90 -14.25 -6.98
N ALA A 174 20.63 -14.59 -7.17
CA ALA A 174 20.13 -15.96 -7.25
C ALA A 174 20.28 -16.60 -8.65
N GLY A 175 20.86 -15.89 -9.63
CA GLY A 175 21.01 -16.36 -11.00
C GLY A 175 19.72 -16.37 -11.83
N LEU A 176 18.70 -15.62 -11.39
CA LEU A 176 17.44 -15.43 -12.10
C LEU A 176 17.47 -14.12 -12.91
N ASP A 177 16.65 -14.06 -13.96
CA ASP A 177 16.48 -12.85 -14.74
C ASP A 177 15.84 -11.73 -13.90
N ALA A 178 16.37 -10.52 -14.08
CA ALA A 178 15.76 -9.31 -13.54
C ALA A 178 14.34 -9.13 -14.12
N LEU A 179 13.43 -8.69 -13.26
CA LEU A 179 12.06 -8.38 -13.65
C LEU A 179 12.07 -7.22 -14.65
N PRO A 180 11.25 -7.30 -15.72
CA PRO A 180 11.05 -6.19 -16.65
C PRO A 180 10.20 -5.11 -15.96
N THR A 181 9.42 -4.33 -16.70
CA THR A 181 8.40 -3.49 -16.08
C THR A 181 7.37 -4.34 -15.38
N ILE A 182 7.11 -4.05 -14.10
CA ILE A 182 6.08 -4.71 -13.31
C ILE A 182 5.12 -3.67 -12.75
N LEU A 183 3.93 -4.11 -12.38
CA LEU A 183 2.89 -3.27 -11.79
C LEU A 183 2.71 -3.67 -10.32
N MET A 184 3.50 -3.06 -9.46
CA MET A 184 3.51 -3.46 -8.04
C MET A 184 2.30 -2.88 -7.31
N PRO A 185 1.63 -3.70 -6.48
CA PRO A 185 0.55 -3.23 -5.65
C PRO A 185 1.10 -2.48 -4.44
N GLY A 186 0.37 -1.42 -4.06
CA GLY A 186 0.64 -0.65 -2.86
C GLY A 186 -0.65 -0.27 -2.15
N ILE A 187 -0.59 -0.02 -0.84
CA ILE A 187 -1.72 0.47 -0.04
C ILE A 187 -1.24 1.64 0.82
N THR A 188 -2.02 2.72 0.87
CA THR A 188 -1.90 3.69 1.96
C THR A 188 -3.03 3.49 2.96
N MET A 189 -2.74 3.65 4.25
CA MET A 189 -3.70 3.55 5.35
C MET A 189 -3.80 4.88 6.09
N VAL A 190 -4.99 5.47 6.11
CA VAL A 190 -5.33 6.62 6.98
C VAL A 190 -6.36 6.13 7.98
N GLY A 191 -5.96 5.94 9.24
CA GLY A 191 -6.80 5.27 10.24
C GLY A 191 -7.22 3.88 9.76
N THR A 192 -8.52 3.69 9.52
CA THR A 192 -9.09 2.43 9.00
C THR A 192 -9.49 2.53 7.52
N ALA A 193 -9.12 3.61 6.82
CA ALA A 193 -9.46 3.89 5.44
C ALA A 193 -8.29 3.56 4.48
N PRO A 194 -8.26 2.36 3.86
CA PRO A 194 -7.27 2.05 2.84
C PRO A 194 -7.51 2.81 1.53
N THR A 195 -6.42 3.09 0.82
CA THR A 195 -6.40 3.45 -0.60
C THR A 195 -5.47 2.50 -1.35
N PHE A 196 -5.90 1.99 -2.50
CA PHE A 196 -5.19 0.98 -3.25
C PHE A 196 -4.44 1.58 -4.44
N TYR A 197 -3.24 1.08 -4.72
CA TYR A 197 -2.38 1.58 -5.79
C TYR A 197 -1.87 0.45 -6.68
N ARG A 198 -1.74 0.73 -7.97
CA ARG A 198 -1.00 -0.09 -8.94
C ARG A 198 0.09 0.80 -9.52
N ILE A 199 1.33 0.51 -9.16
CA ILE A 199 2.49 1.39 -9.39
C ILE A 199 3.40 0.71 -10.43
N PRO A 200 3.40 1.19 -11.68
CA PRO A 200 4.31 0.64 -12.68
C PRO A 200 5.73 1.07 -12.34
N VAL A 201 6.63 0.11 -12.21
CA VAL A 201 8.06 0.37 -12.02
C VAL A 201 8.80 -0.27 -13.17
N SER A 202 9.65 0.52 -13.84
CA SER A 202 10.40 0.10 -15.01
C SER A 202 11.91 0.31 -14.82
N PRO A 203 12.76 -0.43 -15.56
CA PRO A 203 14.20 -0.18 -15.57
C PRO A 203 14.55 1.24 -15.98
N LYS A 204 13.81 1.84 -16.91
CA LYS A 204 14.03 3.24 -17.35
C LYS A 204 13.76 4.25 -16.24
N LEU A 205 12.75 4.01 -15.40
CA LEU A 205 12.47 4.86 -14.24
C LEU A 205 13.61 4.76 -13.21
N LEU A 206 14.11 3.54 -12.95
CA LEU A 206 15.28 3.35 -12.10
C LEU A 206 16.53 4.05 -12.66
N GLU A 207 16.80 3.91 -13.96
CA GLU A 207 17.94 4.57 -14.60
C GLU A 207 17.86 6.10 -14.45
N ALA A 208 16.67 6.67 -14.61
CA ALA A 208 16.47 8.11 -14.43
C ALA A 208 16.72 8.56 -12.99
N LEU A 209 16.34 7.76 -11.99
CA LEU A 209 16.63 8.02 -10.57
C LEU A 209 18.13 7.97 -10.27
N VAL A 210 18.83 6.97 -10.80
CA VAL A 210 20.29 6.82 -10.63
C VAL A 210 21.04 7.97 -11.29
N THR A 211 20.63 8.38 -12.49
CA THR A 211 21.30 9.41 -13.29
C THR A 211 20.81 10.83 -13.01
N LEU A 212 19.79 11.00 -12.16
CA LEU A 212 19.08 12.26 -11.94
C LEU A 212 18.61 12.94 -13.23
N THR A 213 18.17 12.14 -14.20
CA THR A 213 17.62 12.64 -15.46
C THR A 213 16.09 12.69 -15.41
N TYR A 214 15.48 13.54 -16.26
CA TYR A 214 14.04 13.57 -16.40
C TYR A 214 13.58 12.44 -17.34
N PRO A 215 12.73 11.51 -16.88
CA PRO A 215 12.18 10.47 -17.75
C PRO A 215 11.32 11.08 -18.86
N GLN A 216 11.62 10.72 -20.11
CA GLN A 216 10.78 11.12 -21.25
C GLN A 216 9.42 10.40 -21.23
N GLU A 217 9.40 9.17 -20.75
CA GLU A 217 8.20 8.36 -20.59
C GLU A 217 7.54 8.68 -19.25
N GLU A 218 6.28 9.09 -19.27
CA GLU A 218 5.50 9.34 -18.06
C GLU A 218 5.17 8.03 -17.36
N THR A 219 5.38 7.97 -16.04
CA THR A 219 4.94 6.85 -15.22
C THR A 219 3.58 7.17 -14.62
N ILE A 220 2.55 6.44 -15.05
CA ILE A 220 1.17 6.64 -14.57
C ILE A 220 0.86 5.63 -13.46
N VAL A 221 0.76 6.11 -12.23
CA VAL A 221 0.32 5.32 -11.07
C VAL A 221 -1.19 5.36 -10.98
N TYR A 222 -1.83 4.21 -10.87
CA TYR A 222 -3.28 4.14 -10.68
C TYR A 222 -3.61 4.10 -9.20
N ARG A 223 -4.52 4.95 -8.76
CA ARG A 223 -5.09 5.02 -7.41
C ARG A 223 -6.54 4.62 -7.44
N CYS A 224 -6.98 3.76 -6.53
CA CYS A 224 -8.37 3.36 -6.38
C CYS A 224 -8.81 3.54 -4.94
N LEU A 225 -9.74 4.46 -4.74
CA LEU A 225 -10.51 4.56 -3.50
C LEU A 225 -11.62 3.50 -3.52
N PRO A 226 -11.87 2.80 -2.42
CA PRO A 226 -13.03 1.92 -2.31
C PRO A 226 -14.31 2.68 -2.67
N PRO A 227 -15.25 2.04 -3.40
CA PRO A 227 -16.46 2.67 -3.94
C PRO A 227 -17.53 2.85 -2.85
N VAL A 228 -17.14 3.43 -1.70
CA VAL A 228 -18.03 3.68 -0.58
C VAL A 228 -19.06 4.78 -0.91
N PRO A 229 -20.24 4.77 -0.26
CA PRO A 229 -21.30 5.73 -0.57
C PRO A 229 -20.91 7.19 -0.34
N ASP A 230 -20.21 7.50 0.77
CA ASP A 230 -19.78 8.85 1.12
C ASP A 230 -18.26 8.97 1.06
N LYS A 231 -17.75 9.38 -0.11
CA LYS A 231 -16.31 9.56 -0.33
C LYS A 231 -15.73 10.74 0.46
N GLN A 232 -16.53 11.74 0.81
CA GLN A 232 -16.03 12.92 1.53
C GLN A 232 -15.71 12.60 2.98
N LYS A 233 -16.51 11.73 3.60
CA LYS A 233 -16.29 11.29 4.98
C LYS A 233 -15.43 10.04 5.11
N TYR A 234 -15.12 9.38 4.00
CA TYR A 234 -14.39 8.11 4.00
C TYR A 234 -13.06 8.19 4.76
N ALA A 235 -12.27 9.26 4.57
CA ALA A 235 -11.00 9.42 5.25
C ALA A 235 -11.15 9.46 6.79
N SER A 236 -12.23 10.06 7.30
CA SER A 236 -12.50 10.14 8.74
C SER A 236 -13.27 8.94 9.31
N GLU A 237 -14.12 8.30 8.50
CA GLU A 237 -15.01 7.23 8.97
C GLU A 237 -14.42 5.84 8.71
N GLY A 238 -13.59 5.67 7.68
CA GLY A 238 -12.97 4.42 7.28
C GLY A 238 -13.95 3.24 7.29
N MET A 239 -13.61 2.20 8.06
CA MET A 239 -14.39 0.97 8.21
C MET A 239 -15.42 1.01 9.36
N ARG A 240 -15.69 2.19 9.96
CA ARG A 240 -16.70 2.32 11.02
C ARG A 240 -18.11 2.01 10.49
N PRO A 241 -18.61 2.64 9.39
CA PRO A 241 -19.91 2.31 8.84
C PRO A 241 -19.90 0.89 8.26
N LEU A 242 -20.93 0.10 8.55
CA LEU A 242 -21.02 -1.31 8.11
C LEU A 242 -20.92 -1.45 6.58
N THR A 243 -21.53 -0.53 5.84
CA THR A 243 -21.46 -0.49 4.38
C THR A 243 -20.03 -0.26 3.90
N ASN A 244 -19.31 0.69 4.50
CA ASN A 244 -17.91 0.95 4.16
C ASN A 244 -17.05 -0.28 4.47
N ARG A 245 -17.23 -0.85 5.67
CA ARG A 245 -16.51 -2.05 6.11
C ARG A 245 -16.65 -3.20 5.12
N CYS A 246 -17.86 -3.47 4.68
CA CYS A 246 -18.15 -4.49 3.68
C CYS A 246 -17.39 -4.21 2.37
N ILE A 247 -17.56 -3.00 1.81
CA ILE A 247 -16.93 -2.59 0.55
C ILE A 247 -15.40 -2.62 0.64
N VAL A 248 -14.83 -2.18 1.75
CA VAL A 248 -13.38 -2.18 1.97
C VAL A 248 -12.85 -3.61 2.03
N LEU A 249 -13.50 -4.52 2.75
CA LEU A 249 -13.09 -5.93 2.80
C LEU A 249 -13.19 -6.59 1.41
N GLN A 250 -14.25 -6.31 0.65
CA GLN A 250 -14.36 -6.78 -0.74
C GLN A 250 -13.25 -6.19 -1.63
N SER A 251 -12.87 -4.94 -1.40
CA SER A 251 -11.78 -4.28 -2.14
C SER A 251 -10.43 -4.92 -1.85
N PHE A 252 -10.13 -5.26 -0.59
CA PHE A 252 -8.95 -6.06 -0.25
C PHE A 252 -8.99 -7.42 -0.96
N GLN A 253 -10.12 -8.14 -0.90
CA GLN A 253 -10.24 -9.44 -1.57
C GLN A 253 -10.01 -9.34 -3.09
N ALA A 254 -10.55 -8.30 -3.75
CA ALA A 254 -10.29 -8.04 -5.16
C ALA A 254 -8.81 -7.74 -5.42
N PHE A 255 -8.21 -6.95 -4.53
CA PHE A 255 -6.83 -6.50 -4.67
C PHE A 255 -5.80 -7.62 -4.44
N LYS A 256 -6.12 -8.64 -3.64
CA LYS A 256 -5.24 -9.77 -3.38
C LYS A 256 -4.78 -10.47 -4.66
N ALA A 257 -5.63 -10.55 -5.69
CA ALA A 257 -5.28 -11.14 -6.99
C ALA A 257 -4.13 -10.41 -7.71
N SER A 258 -3.80 -9.18 -7.32
CA SER A 258 -2.64 -8.45 -7.87
C SER A 258 -1.28 -8.99 -7.40
N LEU A 259 -1.25 -9.79 -6.33
CA LEU A 259 -0.01 -10.37 -5.78
C LEU A 259 0.51 -11.54 -6.60
N ASP A 260 -0.35 -12.20 -7.36
CA ASP A 260 0.00 -13.43 -8.09
C ASP A 260 0.66 -13.13 -9.46
N VAL A 261 0.95 -11.85 -9.74
CA VAL A 261 1.45 -11.34 -11.04
C VAL A 261 2.93 -10.93 -10.99
N ILE A 262 3.58 -11.03 -9.81
CA ILE A 262 4.98 -10.62 -9.58
C ILE A 262 5.91 -11.83 -9.48
#